data_AF-K4RGJ5-F1
#
_entry.id   AF-K4RGJ5-F1
#
_cell.length_a   1.000
_cell.length_b   1.000
_cell.length_c   1.000
_cell.angle_alpha   90.00
_cell.angle_beta   90.00
_cell.angle_gamma   90.00
#
_symmetry.space_group_name_H-M   'P 1'
#
loop_
_entity.id
_entity.type
_entity.pdbx_description
1 polymer ?
#
loop_
_entity_poly.entity_id
_entity_poly.type
_entity_poly.pdbx_seq_one_letter_code
_entity_poly.pdbx_strand_id
1 'polypeptide(L)'
;MLSRFRSEVHACMTVRGDALFELCDALLCTDGPVRSLVDLALAPGHRRGHGALYAGLNQGQIDVARLCRALVSALLPRAADGRIVLAADVSPWLRPDANTWPDRAFCHTFG
;
A
#
# COMPACT_ATOMS: atom_id res chain seq x y z
N MET A 1 17.08 -12.40 -3.95
CA MET A 1 16.09 -11.64 -4.75
C MET A 1 15.05 -10.97 -3.86
N LEU A 2 14.32 -11.71 -3.02
CA LEU A 2 13.29 -11.16 -2.12
C LEU A 2 13.82 -10.19 -1.04
N SER A 3 14.93 -10.53 -0.36
CA SER A 3 15.52 -9.65 0.67
C SER A 3 15.87 -8.26 0.11
N ARG A 4 16.51 -8.20 -1.07
CA ARG A 4 16.81 -6.93 -1.76
C ARG A 4 15.54 -6.14 -2.11
N PHE A 5 14.52 -6.81 -2.62
CA PHE A 5 13.23 -6.18 -2.91
C PHE A 5 12.60 -5.58 -1.64
N ARG A 6 12.58 -6.33 -0.54
CA ARG A 6 12.09 -5.85 0.76
C ARG A 6 12.88 -4.63 1.25
N SER A 7 14.20 -4.64 1.11
CA SER A 7 15.04 -3.49 1.47
C SER A 7 14.73 -2.25 0.62
N GLU A 8 14.52 -2.41 -0.69
CA GLU A 8 14.13 -1.28 -1.56
C GLU A 8 12.75 -0.72 -1.21
N VAL A 9 11.77 -1.59 -0.93
CA VAL A 9 10.43 -1.17 -0.49
C VAL A 9 10.50 -0.44 0.85
N HIS A 10 11.22 -0.99 1.83
CA HIS A 10 11.42 -0.33 3.14
C HIS A 10 12.08 1.04 2.99
N ALA A 11 13.10 1.15 2.14
CA ALA A 11 13.79 2.42 1.87
C ALA A 11 12.91 3.48 1.18
N CYS A 12 11.74 3.11 0.65
CA CYS A 12 10.74 4.07 0.16
C CYS A 12 9.91 4.69 1.30
N MET A 13 9.91 4.10 2.49
CA MET A 13 9.14 4.58 3.64
C MET A 13 10.02 5.52 4.47
N THR A 14 10.02 6.80 4.08
CA THR A 14 10.98 7.82 4.52
C THR A 14 10.74 8.33 5.94
N VAL A 15 9.51 8.25 6.44
CA VAL A 15 9.15 8.63 7.82
C VAL A 15 8.30 7.52 8.43
N ARG A 16 8.61 7.15 9.70
CA ARG A 16 8.00 6.00 10.40
C ARG A 16 8.14 4.68 9.61
N GLY A 17 9.25 4.50 8.88
CA GLY A 17 9.43 3.43 7.91
C GLY A 17 9.15 2.03 8.44
N ASP A 18 9.66 1.69 9.61
CA ASP A 18 9.40 0.37 10.20
C ASP A 18 7.91 0.13 10.52
N ALA A 19 7.20 1.15 11.00
CA ALA A 19 5.78 1.02 11.34
C ALA A 19 4.92 0.84 10.08
N LEU A 20 5.23 1.60 9.02
CA LEU A 20 4.59 1.45 7.72
C LEU A 20 4.93 0.09 7.07
N PHE A 21 6.17 -0.36 7.19
CA PHE A 21 6.63 -1.60 6.57
C PHE A 21 6.01 -2.82 7.24
N GLU A 22 5.98 -2.84 8.58
CA GLU A 22 5.29 -3.91 9.33
C GLU A 22 3.78 -3.89 9.11
N LEU A 23 3.17 -2.72 8.96
CA LEU A 23 1.75 -2.62 8.60
C LEU A 23 1.50 -3.19 7.19
N CYS A 24 2.37 -2.90 6.23
CA CYS A 24 2.28 -3.45 4.87
C CYS A 24 2.47 -4.97 4.86
N ASP A 25 3.45 -5.48 5.60
CA ASP A 25 3.72 -6.92 5.74
C ASP A 25 2.51 -7.63 6.39
N ALA A 26 1.95 -7.06 7.46
CA ALA A 26 0.74 -7.56 8.12
C ALA A 26 -0.46 -7.59 7.17
N LEU A 27 -0.68 -6.53 6.39
CA LEU A 27 -1.76 -6.45 5.41
C LEU A 27 -1.62 -7.51 4.32
N LEU A 28 -0.41 -7.73 3.80
CA LEU A 28 -0.14 -8.71 2.74
C LEU A 28 -0.19 -10.17 3.23
N CYS A 29 0.08 -10.40 4.52
CA CYS A 29 0.08 -11.73 5.12
C CYS A 29 -1.24 -12.08 5.85
N THR A 30 -2.20 -11.16 5.95
CA THR A 30 -3.51 -11.45 6.54
C THR A 30 -4.36 -12.20 5.53
N ASP A 31 -4.96 -13.30 5.98
CA ASP A 31 -5.85 -14.09 5.13
C ASP A 31 -7.17 -13.35 4.86
N GLY A 32 -7.47 -13.17 3.59
CA GLY A 32 -8.72 -12.57 3.13
C GLY A 32 -8.82 -11.05 3.36
N PRO A 33 -10.02 -10.47 3.20
CA PRO A 33 -10.21 -9.03 3.31
C PRO A 33 -10.01 -8.52 4.74
N VAL A 34 -9.20 -7.48 4.89
CA VAL A 34 -9.09 -6.74 6.16
C VAL A 34 -10.37 -5.94 6.39
N ARG A 35 -11.08 -6.26 7.47
CA ARG A 35 -12.35 -5.61 7.85
C ARG A 35 -12.17 -4.49 8.86
N SER A 36 -11.06 -4.52 9.58
CA SER A 36 -10.73 -3.56 10.64
C SER A 36 -9.22 -3.33 10.61
N LEU A 37 -8.85 -2.05 10.59
CA LEU A 37 -7.46 -1.65 10.55
C LEU A 37 -6.73 -2.02 11.87
N VAL A 38 -7.42 -1.92 13.01
CA VAL A 38 -6.82 -2.26 14.31
C VAL A 38 -6.53 -3.76 14.42
N ASP A 39 -7.29 -4.61 13.73
CA ASP A 39 -7.06 -6.06 13.76
C ASP A 39 -5.70 -6.42 13.16
N LEU A 40 -5.15 -5.60 12.25
CA LEU A 40 -3.80 -5.78 11.73
C LEU A 40 -2.73 -5.66 12.81
N ALA A 41 -3.01 -4.97 13.93
CA ALA A 41 -2.10 -4.92 15.06
C ALA A 41 -1.96 -6.28 15.77
N LEU A 42 -2.87 -7.21 15.51
CA LEU A 42 -2.87 -8.58 16.03
C LEU A 42 -2.28 -9.59 15.03
N ALA A 43 -1.97 -9.18 13.80
CA ALA A 43 -1.41 -10.06 12.80
C ALA A 43 0.00 -10.54 13.21
N PRO A 44 0.40 -11.79 12.94
CA PRO A 44 1.71 -12.31 13.32
C PRO A 44 2.91 -11.50 12.80
N GLY A 45 2.76 -10.81 11.66
CA GLY A 45 3.78 -9.95 11.08
C GLY A 45 3.89 -8.54 11.71
N HIS A 46 2.91 -8.13 12.53
CA HIS A 46 2.90 -6.82 13.16
C HIS A 46 3.48 -6.89 14.57
N ARG A 47 4.70 -6.35 14.74
CA ARG A 47 5.41 -6.44 16.02
C ARG A 47 5.14 -5.26 16.96
N ARG A 48 4.63 -4.16 16.42
CA ARG A 48 4.37 -2.93 17.17
C ARG A 48 2.94 -2.88 17.67
N GLY A 49 2.66 -2.05 18.69
CA GLY A 49 1.30 -1.91 19.22
C GLY A 49 0.41 -0.99 18.37
N HIS A 50 -0.89 -1.00 18.67
CA HIS A 50 -1.91 -0.15 18.04
C HIS A 50 -1.51 1.33 17.87
N GLY A 51 -0.91 1.96 18.89
CA GLY A 51 -0.49 3.36 18.80
C GLY A 51 0.57 3.62 17.72
N ALA A 52 1.46 2.65 17.49
CA ALA A 52 2.47 2.75 16.43
C ALA A 52 1.86 2.58 15.04
N LEU A 53 0.83 1.74 14.90
CA LEU A 53 0.05 1.59 13.67
C LEU A 53 -0.54 2.94 13.24
N TYR A 54 -1.27 3.61 14.14
CA TYR A 54 -1.87 4.91 13.84
C TYR A 54 -0.82 6.00 13.65
N ALA A 55 0.28 5.97 14.41
CA ALA A 55 1.40 6.90 14.18
C ALA A 55 2.02 6.71 12.78
N GLY A 56 2.14 5.46 12.32
CA GLY A 56 2.60 5.15 10.96
C GLY A 56 1.67 5.73 9.89
N LEU A 57 0.36 5.54 10.02
CA LEU A 57 -0.61 6.06 9.05
C LEU A 57 -0.73 7.58 9.06
N ASN A 58 -0.74 8.19 10.23
CA ASN A 58 -0.99 9.62 10.38
C ASN A 58 0.25 10.47 10.11
N GLN A 59 1.45 9.95 10.40
CA GLN A 59 2.71 10.71 10.36
C GLN A 59 3.76 10.07 9.46
N GLY A 60 3.48 8.93 8.86
CA GLY A 60 4.39 8.26 7.95
C GLY A 60 4.47 8.97 6.60
N GLN A 61 5.57 8.73 5.89
CA GLN A 61 5.78 9.24 4.55
C GLN A 61 6.32 8.14 3.65
N ILE A 62 5.86 8.13 2.41
CA ILE A 62 6.25 7.17 1.38
C ILE A 62 6.67 7.96 0.15
N ASP A 63 7.89 7.70 -0.35
CA ASP A 63 8.29 8.13 -1.69
C ASP A 63 7.58 7.23 -2.71
N VAL A 64 6.39 7.65 -3.11
CA VAL A 64 5.52 6.90 -4.04
C VAL A 64 6.21 6.68 -5.38
N ALA A 65 6.94 7.68 -5.89
CA ALA A 65 7.61 7.57 -7.17
C ALA A 65 8.73 6.50 -7.13
N ARG A 66 9.50 6.46 -6.03
CA ARG A 66 10.50 5.41 -5.81
C ARG A 66 9.86 4.04 -5.62
N LEU A 67 8.76 3.97 -4.88
CA LEU A 67 8.02 2.72 -4.67
C LEU A 67 7.51 2.15 -6.00
N CYS A 68 6.89 2.97 -6.86
CA CYS A 68 6.45 2.55 -8.18
C CYS A 68 7.61 2.00 -9.03
N ARG A 69 8.77 2.66 -9.02
CA ARG A 69 9.97 2.17 -9.73
C ARG A 69 10.45 0.82 -9.18
N ALA A 70 10.50 0.67 -7.86
CA ALA A 70 10.91 -0.57 -7.21
C ALA A 70 9.98 -1.73 -7.61
N LEU A 71 8.66 -1.51 -7.62
CA LEU A 71 7.67 -2.51 -8.00
C LEU A 71 7.77 -2.93 -9.48
N VAL A 72 7.82 -1.95 -10.40
CA VAL A 72 7.90 -2.24 -11.85
C VAL A 72 9.21 -2.94 -12.21
N SER A 73 10.32 -2.61 -11.54
CA SER A 73 11.61 -3.26 -11.79
C SER A 73 11.67 -4.73 -11.35
N ALA A 74 10.78 -5.14 -10.44
CA ALA A 74 10.83 -6.46 -9.82
C ALA A 74 9.91 -7.50 -10.50
N LEU A 75 8.84 -7.06 -11.16
CA LEU A 75 7.69 -7.93 -11.49
C LEU A 75 7.11 -7.69 -12.90
N LEU A 76 7.89 -7.71 -13.98
CA LEU A 76 7.33 -7.68 -15.33
C LEU A 76 7.17 -9.10 -15.91
N PRO A 77 6.03 -9.78 -15.66
CA PRO A 77 5.76 -11.05 -16.32
C PRO A 77 5.61 -10.85 -17.83
N ARG A 78 6.10 -11.83 -18.58
CA ARG A 78 5.89 -11.90 -20.03
C ARG A 78 4.71 -12.83 -20.31
N ALA A 79 3.91 -12.48 -21.31
CA ALA A 79 2.88 -13.35 -21.84
C ALA A 79 3.50 -14.61 -22.48
N ALA A 80 2.67 -15.60 -22.78
CA ALA A 80 3.11 -16.88 -23.37
C ALA A 80 3.90 -16.71 -24.68
N ASP A 81 3.69 -15.61 -25.41
CA ASP A 81 4.40 -15.24 -26.64
C ASP A 81 5.66 -14.38 -26.40
N GLY A 82 6.06 -14.18 -25.15
CA GLY A 82 7.25 -13.42 -24.75
C GLY A 82 7.07 -11.90 -24.69
N ARG A 83 5.89 -11.37 -25.07
CA ARG A 83 5.61 -9.93 -25.04
C ARG A 83 5.22 -9.45 -23.65
N ILE A 84 5.39 -8.15 -23.40
CA ILE A 84 4.82 -7.49 -22.23
C ILE A 84 3.44 -6.99 -22.64
N VAL A 85 2.41 -7.37 -21.90
CA VAL A 85 1.03 -6.89 -22.10
C VAL A 85 0.71 -5.92 -20.97
N LEU A 86 0.34 -4.69 -21.32
CA LEU A 86 -0.02 -3.65 -20.37
C LEU A 86 -1.52 -3.38 -20.49
N ALA A 87 -2.26 -3.64 -19.41
CA ALA A 87 -3.64 -3.20 -19.26
C ALA A 87 -3.67 -1.87 -18.51
N ALA A 88 -4.42 -0.90 -19.03
CA ALA A 88 -4.62 0.39 -18.40
C ALA A 88 -6.12 0.62 -18.19
N ASP A 89 -6.48 0.99 -16.97
CA ASP A 89 -7.82 1.39 -16.57
C ASP A 89 -7.73 2.50 -15.51
N VAL A 90 -8.80 3.25 -15.32
CA VAL A 90 -8.91 4.29 -14.31
C VAL A 90 -10.07 3.95 -13.37
N SER A 91 -9.75 3.61 -12.13
CA SER A 91 -10.74 3.39 -11.07
C SER A 91 -10.75 4.59 -10.11
N PRO A 92 -11.90 5.25 -9.89
CA PRO A 92 -11.98 6.35 -8.94
C PRO A 92 -11.87 5.84 -7.50
N TRP A 93 -11.09 6.54 -6.67
CA TRP A 93 -11.08 6.28 -5.22
C TRP A 93 -12.24 7.02 -4.56
N LEU A 94 -13.34 6.31 -4.30
CA LEU A 94 -14.50 6.90 -3.66
C LEU A 94 -14.15 7.39 -2.25
N ARG A 95 -14.39 8.66 -1.99
CA ARG A 95 -14.31 9.27 -0.66
C ARG A 95 -15.60 10.05 -0.37
N PRO A 96 -16.75 9.36 -0.26
CA PRO A 96 -18.05 10.01 -0.10
C PRO A 96 -18.11 10.91 1.14
N ASP A 97 -17.33 10.58 2.18
CA ASP A 97 -17.28 11.35 3.44
C ASP A 97 -16.22 12.46 3.46
N ALA A 98 -15.45 12.65 2.38
CA ALA A 98 -14.34 13.62 2.32
C ALA A 98 -14.73 14.94 1.63
N ASN A 99 -15.88 15.51 2.00
CA ASN A 99 -16.47 16.69 1.36
C ASN A 99 -15.54 17.91 1.28
N THR A 100 -14.61 18.04 2.22
CA THR A 100 -13.69 19.17 2.34
C THR A 100 -12.29 18.89 1.80
N TRP A 101 -12.01 17.67 1.30
CA TRP A 101 -10.70 17.35 0.75
C TRP A 101 -10.43 18.12 -0.56
N PRO A 102 -9.23 18.70 -0.72
CA PRO A 102 -8.87 19.44 -1.94
C PRO A 102 -8.83 18.51 -3.17
N ASP A 103 -8.34 17.28 -3.02
CA ASP A 103 -8.20 16.30 -4.10
C ASP A 103 -9.39 15.32 -4.20
N ARG A 104 -10.59 15.76 -3.82
CA ARG A 104 -11.79 14.91 -3.90
C ARG A 104 -12.17 14.66 -5.37
N ALA A 105 -12.48 13.41 -5.70
CA ALA A 105 -13.10 13.07 -6.98
C ALA A 105 -14.64 13.16 -6.86
N PHE A 106 -15.30 13.86 -7.78
CA PHE A 106 -16.76 13.84 -7.87
C PHE A 106 -17.18 12.51 -8.51
N CYS A 107 -17.90 11.68 -7.76
CA CYS A 107 -18.45 10.42 -8.25
C CYS A 107 -19.96 10.42 -8.00
N HIS A 108 -20.76 10.24 -9.04
CA HIS A 108 -22.21 10.08 -8.90
C HIS A 108 -22.49 8.68 -8.35
N THR A 109 -22.64 8.57 -7.03
CA THR A 109 -22.88 7.29 -6.31
C THR A 109 -24.35 7.02 -6.04
N PHE A 110 -25.25 7.94 -6.41
CA PHE A 110 -26.69 7.81 -6.22
C PHE A 110 -27.38 7.89 -7.58
N GLY A 111 -27.95 6.76 -8.01
CA GLY A 111 -28.83 6.61 -9.16
C GLY A 111 -30.02 5.77 -8.77
#